data_AF-A0A8T0EZH4-F1
#
_entry.id   AF-A0A8T0EZH4-F1
#
_cell.length_a   1.000
_cell.length_b   1.000
_cell.length_c   1.000
_cell.angle_alpha   90.00
_cell.angle_beta   90.00
_cell.angle_gamma   90.00
#
_symmetry.space_group_name_H-M   'P 1'
#
loop_
_entity.id
_entity.type
_entity.pdbx_description
1 polymer ?
#
loop_
_entity_poly.entity_id
_entity_poly.type
_entity_poly.pdbx_seq_one_letter_code
_entity_poly.pdbx_strand_id
1 'polypeptide(L)'
;MDVSALKAQRKELRTAFSLSLKKIESELMKEPMDLKLLSILKVQITDKFQRIDTCQNQVSALFLEMKEAEQLYLIDMEEAENYLDRYIEIYSRVDLKLQQAANPTKLKGKVLICRKLNWKKFSGEAKDFLVF
;
A
#
# COMPACT_ATOMS: atom_id res chain seq x y z
N MET A 1 23.42 4.43 -0.27
CA MET A 1 22.83 3.45 -1.20
C MET A 1 22.63 4.12 -2.54
N ASP A 2 22.79 3.40 -3.64
CA ASP A 2 22.51 3.93 -4.98
C ASP A 2 20.98 4.02 -5.21
N VAL A 3 20.49 5.19 -5.63
CA VAL A 3 19.07 5.44 -5.98
C VAL A 3 18.61 4.45 -7.05
N SER A 4 19.49 4.08 -7.99
CA SER A 4 19.20 3.11 -9.05
C SER A 4 18.88 1.72 -8.46
N ALA A 5 19.66 1.26 -7.48
CA ALA A 5 19.46 -0.03 -6.83
C ALA A 5 18.13 -0.08 -6.05
N LEU A 6 17.80 0.98 -5.29
CA LEU A 6 16.53 1.07 -4.57
C LEU A 6 15.33 1.13 -5.52
N LYS A 7 15.45 1.83 -6.66
CA LYS A 7 14.40 1.83 -7.69
C LYS A 7 14.19 0.43 -8.29
N ALA A 8 15.25 -0.33 -8.52
CA ALA A 8 15.16 -1.72 -8.99
C ALA A 8 14.47 -2.62 -7.95
N GLN A 9 14.91 -2.56 -6.69
CA GLN A 9 14.28 -3.29 -5.59
C GLN A 9 12.79 -2.95 -5.45
N ARG A 10 12.44 -1.67 -5.53
CA ARG A 10 11.04 -1.22 -5.47
C ARG A 10 10.21 -1.79 -6.62
N LYS A 11 10.75 -1.85 -7.83
CA LYS A 11 10.07 -2.44 -9.00
C LYS A 11 9.77 -3.92 -8.80
N GLU A 12 10.71 -4.67 -8.24
CA GLU A 12 10.52 -6.08 -7.89
C GLU A 12 9.43 -6.24 -6.82
N LEU A 13 9.48 -5.44 -5.76
CA LEU A 13 8.48 -5.45 -4.69
C LEU A 13 7.07 -5.11 -5.22
N ARG A 14 6.94 -4.07 -6.05
CA ARG A 14 5.68 -3.68 -6.72
C ARG A 14 5.15 -4.82 -7.59
N THR A 15 6.01 -5.49 -8.35
CA THR A 15 5.64 -6.65 -9.17
C THR A 15 5.10 -7.79 -8.32
N ALA A 16 5.81 -8.16 -7.25
CA ALA A 16 5.39 -9.20 -6.32
C ALA A 16 4.06 -8.85 -5.61
N PHE A 17 3.85 -7.57 -5.27
CA PHE A 17 2.61 -7.06 -4.70
C PHE A 17 1.46 -7.14 -5.71
N SER A 18 1.64 -6.70 -6.95
CA SER A 18 0.62 -6.82 -8.01
C SER A 18 0.22 -8.27 -8.30
N LEU A 19 1.16 -9.22 -8.27
CA LEU A 19 0.84 -10.64 -8.40
C LEU A 19 0.00 -11.15 -7.22
N SER A 20 0.30 -10.69 -6.00
CA SER A 20 -0.45 -11.05 -4.80
C SER A 20 -1.86 -10.46 -4.82
N LEU A 21 -2.01 -9.21 -5.28
CA LEU A 21 -3.30 -8.56 -5.53
C LEU A 21 -4.16 -9.39 -6.51
N LYS A 22 -3.63 -9.72 -7.68
CA LYS A 22 -4.35 -10.54 -8.67
C LYS A 22 -4.80 -11.88 -8.11
N LYS A 23 -3.98 -12.49 -7.25
CA LYS A 23 -4.34 -13.75 -6.59
C LYS A 23 -5.50 -13.56 -5.61
N ILE A 24 -5.52 -12.47 -4.84
CA ILE A 24 -6.63 -12.12 -3.96
C ILE A 24 -7.90 -11.84 -4.77
N GLU A 25 -7.81 -11.05 -5.83
CA GLU A 25 -8.94 -10.76 -6.72
C GLU A 25 -9.50 -12.04 -7.33
N SER A 26 -8.65 -12.94 -7.81
CA SER A 26 -9.08 -14.24 -8.33
C SER A 26 -9.80 -15.06 -7.26
N GLU A 27 -9.29 -15.10 -6.04
CA GLU A 27 -9.95 -15.83 -4.94
C GLU A 27 -11.28 -15.20 -4.55
N LEU A 28 -11.38 -13.86 -4.54
CA LEU A 28 -12.62 -13.13 -4.27
C LEU A 28 -13.72 -13.37 -5.30
N MET A 29 -13.38 -13.84 -6.50
CA MET A 29 -14.32 -14.15 -7.58
C MET A 29 -14.74 -15.63 -7.63
N LYS A 30 -14.15 -16.50 -6.80
CA LYS A 30 -14.50 -17.93 -6.75
C LYS A 30 -15.73 -18.19 -5.89
N GLU A 31 -16.48 -19.21 -6.29
CA GLU A 31 -17.56 -19.81 -5.48
C GLU A 31 -17.39 -21.34 -5.45
N PRO A 32 -17.19 -21.97 -4.28
CA PRO A 32 -17.02 -21.36 -2.96
C PRO A 32 -15.63 -20.70 -2.80
N MET A 33 -15.59 -19.58 -2.07
CA MET A 33 -14.36 -18.87 -1.72
C MET A 33 -13.59 -19.60 -0.62
N ASP A 34 -12.27 -19.74 -0.75
CA ASP A 34 -11.42 -20.27 0.33
C ASP A 34 -11.05 -19.15 1.32
N LEU A 35 -11.83 -19.08 2.41
CA LEU A 35 -11.65 -18.08 3.46
C LEU A 35 -10.32 -18.22 4.22
N LYS A 36 -9.78 -19.45 4.35
CA LYS A 36 -8.49 -19.66 5.03
C LYS A 36 -7.37 -19.12 4.15
N LEU A 37 -7.42 -19.42 2.85
CA LEU A 37 -6.49 -18.86 1.88
C LEU A 37 -6.61 -17.33 1.83
N LEU A 38 -7.82 -16.77 1.84
CA LEU A 38 -8.03 -15.32 1.84
C LEU A 38 -7.40 -14.64 3.07
N SER A 39 -7.51 -15.25 4.24
CA SER A 39 -6.87 -14.76 5.48
C SER A 39 -5.34 -14.79 5.40
N ILE A 40 -4.76 -15.86 4.84
CA ILE A 40 -3.31 -15.97 4.62
C ILE A 40 -2.85 -14.89 3.63
N LEU A 41 -3.58 -14.73 2.51
CA LEU A 41 -3.26 -13.73 1.50
C LEU A 41 -3.36 -12.30 2.05
N LYS A 42 -4.31 -12.03 2.96
CA LYS A 42 -4.43 -10.75 3.67
C LYS A 42 -3.15 -10.39 4.44
N VAL A 43 -2.60 -11.34 5.21
CA VAL A 43 -1.35 -11.11 5.96
C VAL A 43 -0.17 -10.91 5.00
N GLN A 44 -0.11 -11.70 3.93
CA GLN A 44 0.95 -11.60 2.93
C GLN A 44 0.95 -10.26 2.20
N ILE A 45 -0.22 -9.73 1.83
CA ILE A 45 -0.30 -8.45 1.14
C ILE A 45 0.07 -7.28 2.06
N THR A 46 -0.26 -7.36 3.36
CA THR A 46 0.18 -6.37 4.36
C THR A 46 1.69 -6.36 4.52
N ASP A 47 2.35 -7.52 4.68
CA ASP A 47 3.83 -7.59 4.75
C ASP A 47 4.49 -7.00 3.48
N LYS A 48 3.98 -7.35 2.30
CA LYS A 48 4.51 -6.82 1.03
C LYS A 48 4.31 -5.32 0.92
N PHE A 49 3.15 -4.80 1.33
CA PHE A 49 2.89 -3.36 1.34
C PHE A 49 3.87 -2.62 2.26
N GLN A 50 4.11 -3.12 3.47
CA GLN A 50 5.07 -2.53 4.42
C GLN A 50 6.50 -2.47 3.85
N ARG A 51 6.91 -3.48 3.08
CA ARG A 51 8.23 -3.48 2.40
C ARG A 51 8.29 -2.46 1.27
N ILE A 52 7.22 -2.31 0.47
CA ILE A 52 7.12 -1.27 -0.56
C ILE A 52 7.20 0.11 0.10
N ASP A 53 6.44 0.31 1.18
CA ASP A 53 6.38 1.58 1.91
C ASP A 53 7.75 1.98 2.48
N THR A 54 8.44 1.03 3.11
CA THR A 54 9.80 1.23 3.61
C THR A 54 10.76 1.60 2.47
N CYS A 55 10.71 0.87 1.35
CA CYS A 55 11.55 1.13 0.19
C CYS A 55 11.23 2.49 -0.45
N GLN A 56 9.95 2.88 -0.48
CA GLN A 56 9.50 4.17 -0.98
C GLN A 56 10.03 5.32 -0.11
N ASN A 57 9.94 5.20 1.21
CA ASN A 57 10.47 6.19 2.15
C ASN A 57 11.99 6.37 2.00
N GLN A 58 12.74 5.29 1.77
CA GLN A 58 14.17 5.35 1.49
C GLN A 58 14.48 6.08 0.17
N VAL A 59 13.69 5.83 -0.88
CA VAL A 59 13.84 6.53 -2.17
C VAL A 59 13.51 8.02 -2.02
N SER A 60 12.41 8.35 -1.34
CA SER A 60 12.00 9.73 -1.07
C SER A 60 13.05 10.49 -0.25
N ALA A 61 13.65 9.88 0.77
CA ALA A 61 14.71 10.51 1.57
C ALA A 61 15.93 10.89 0.72
N LEU A 62 16.36 10.02 -0.21
CA LEU A 62 17.47 10.32 -1.12
C LEU A 62 17.13 11.42 -2.13
N PHE A 63 15.88 11.49 -2.58
CA PHE A 63 15.44 12.58 -3.46
C PHE A 63 15.42 13.93 -2.76
N LEU A 64 15.08 13.99 -1.47
CA LEU A 64 15.13 15.24 -0.68
C LEU A 64 16.56 15.76 -0.54
N GLU A 65 17.56 14.88 -0.52
CA GLU A 65 18.98 15.26 -0.53
C GLU A 65 19.43 15.80 -1.90
N MET A 66 18.77 15.35 -2.99
CA MET A 66 19.04 15.77 -4.37
C MET A 66 18.13 16.94 -4.78
N LYS A 67 18.50 18.17 -4.43
CA LYS A 67 17.74 19.43 -4.67
C LYS A 67 17.26 19.68 -6.10
N GLU A 68 17.77 18.98 -7.11
CA GLU A 68 17.44 19.19 -8.53
C GLU A 68 16.34 18.25 -9.07
N ALA A 69 15.74 17.41 -8.24
CA ALA A 69 14.84 16.32 -8.68
C ALA A 69 13.36 16.46 -8.25
N GLU A 70 12.86 17.68 -8.02
CA GLU A 70 11.50 17.93 -7.51
C GLU A 70 10.39 17.32 -8.40
N GLN A 71 10.49 17.48 -9.73
CA GLN A 71 9.51 16.90 -10.65
C GLN A 71 9.54 15.36 -10.65
N LEU A 72 10.74 14.77 -10.58
CA LEU A 72 10.90 13.32 -10.48
C LEU A 72 10.35 12.78 -9.16
N TYR A 73 10.52 13.52 -8.06
CA TYR A 73 9.95 13.19 -6.77
C TYR A 73 8.41 13.21 -6.79
N LEU A 74 7.80 14.22 -7.41
CA LEU A 74 6.33 14.32 -7.50
C LEU A 74 5.71 13.17 -8.29
N ILE A 75 6.26 12.85 -9.47
CA ILE A 75 5.80 11.72 -10.29
C ILE A 75 5.94 10.40 -9.51
N ASP A 76 7.05 10.24 -8.79
CA ASP A 76 7.33 9.05 -7.99
C ASP A 76 6.37 8.89 -6.82
N MET A 77 6.00 10.00 -6.19
CA MET A 77 5.03 10.07 -5.10
C MET A 77 3.61 9.72 -5.58
N GLU A 78 3.16 10.26 -6.71
CA GLU A 78 1.85 9.94 -7.30
C GLU A 78 1.72 8.44 -7.60
N GLU A 79 2.79 7.82 -8.13
CA GLU A 79 2.78 6.37 -8.37
C GLU A 79 2.65 5.59 -7.04
N ALA A 80 3.29 6.04 -5.96
CA ALA A 80 3.19 5.40 -4.65
C ALA A 80 1.78 5.49 -4.05
N GLU A 81 1.11 6.64 -4.17
CA GLU A 81 -0.28 6.82 -3.71
C GLU A 81 -1.23 5.83 -4.39
N ASN A 82 -1.05 5.57 -5.68
CA ASN A 82 -1.85 4.57 -6.42
C ASN A 82 -1.72 3.15 -5.82
N TYR A 83 -0.55 2.75 -5.31
CA TYR A 83 -0.39 1.44 -4.66
C TYR A 83 -1.04 1.40 -3.27
N LEU A 84 -1.00 2.51 -2.53
CA LEU A 84 -1.69 2.64 -1.25
C LEU A 84 -3.21 2.54 -1.43
N ASP A 85 -3.77 3.24 -2.41
CA ASP A 85 -5.21 3.21 -2.69
C ASP A 85 -5.67 1.78 -3.05
N ARG A 86 -4.94 1.10 -3.94
CA ARG A 86 -5.21 -0.31 -4.30
C ARG A 86 -5.12 -1.25 -3.10
N TYR A 87 -4.12 -1.04 -2.24
CA TYR A 87 -3.99 -1.81 -1.01
C TYR A 87 -5.22 -1.63 -0.11
N ILE A 88 -5.62 -0.38 0.16
CA ILE A 88 -6.75 -0.04 1.02
C ILE A 88 -8.06 -0.64 0.47
N GLU A 89 -8.30 -0.52 -0.82
CA GLU A 89 -9.47 -1.06 -1.49
C GLU A 89 -9.58 -2.58 -1.28
N ILE A 90 -8.54 -3.33 -1.66
CA ILE A 90 -8.55 -4.79 -1.59
C ILE A 90 -8.55 -5.27 -0.15
N TYR A 91 -7.78 -4.65 0.74
CA TYR A 91 -7.77 -4.98 2.16
C TYR A 91 -9.17 -4.85 2.77
N SER A 92 -9.89 -3.76 2.46
CA SER A 92 -11.25 -3.52 2.94
C SER A 92 -12.24 -4.55 2.39
N ARG A 93 -12.12 -4.91 1.11
CA ARG A 93 -12.97 -5.93 0.48
C ARG A 93 -12.75 -7.32 1.11
N VAL A 94 -11.50 -7.70 1.33
CA VAL A 94 -11.12 -8.95 2.00
C VAL A 94 -11.64 -8.97 3.44
N ASP A 95 -11.43 -7.88 4.18
CA ASP A 95 -11.88 -7.78 5.57
C ASP A 95 -13.39 -7.91 5.69
N LEU A 96 -14.15 -7.23 4.83
CA LEU A 96 -15.59 -7.33 4.78
C LEU A 96 -16.07 -8.76 4.48
N LYS A 97 -15.43 -9.48 3.57
CA LYS A 97 -15.78 -10.89 3.27
C LYS A 97 -15.51 -11.81 4.45
N LEU A 98 -14.37 -11.65 5.13
CA LEU A 98 -14.06 -12.42 6.33
C LEU A 98 -15.04 -12.12 7.47
N GLN A 99 -15.43 -10.85 7.65
CA GLN A 99 -16.44 -10.47 8.65
C GLN A 99 -17.83 -11.02 8.31
N GLN A 100 -18.23 -11.02 7.04
CA GLN A 100 -19.50 -11.63 6.58
C GLN A 100 -19.55 -13.12 6.87
N ALA A 101 -18.45 -13.83 6.61
CA ALA A 101 -18.35 -15.25 6.92
C ALA A 101 -18.36 -15.53 8.43
N ALA A 102 -17.77 -14.66 9.24
CA ALA A 102 -17.72 -14.82 10.70
C ALA A 102 -19.07 -14.47 11.38
N ASN A 103 -19.83 -13.50 10.86
CA ASN A 103 -21.10 -13.05 11.42
C ASN A 103 -22.07 -12.57 10.31
N PRO A 104 -22.85 -13.46 9.68
CA PRO A 104 -23.72 -13.09 8.56
C PRO A 104 -24.83 -12.09 8.93
N THR A 105 -25.19 -11.97 10.21
CA THR A 105 -26.33 -11.16 10.69
C THR A 105 -25.98 -9.72 11.11
N LYS A 106 -24.70 -9.32 11.22
CA LYS A 106 -24.30 -8.05 11.90
C LYS A 106 -23.85 -6.88 10.99
N LEU A 107 -23.82 -7.04 9.66
CA LEU A 107 -23.16 -6.07 8.77
C LEU A 107 -24.08 -5.13 7.98
N LYS A 108 -25.39 -5.09 8.27
CA LYS A 108 -26.24 -4.00 7.76
C LYS A 108 -25.90 -2.70 8.50
N GLY A 109 -24.91 -1.93 8.01
CA GLY A 109 -24.75 -0.53 8.39
C GLY A 109 -23.37 -0.06 8.86
N LYS A 110 -22.30 -0.86 8.79
CA LYS A 110 -20.96 -0.34 9.11
C LYS A 110 -20.25 0.18 7.86
N VAL A 111 -20.22 1.51 7.72
CA VAL A 111 -19.30 2.21 6.83
C VAL A 111 -17.88 1.99 7.36
N LEU A 112 -17.04 1.30 6.59
CA LEU A 112 -15.60 1.22 6.86
C LEU A 112 -15.04 2.63 6.66
N ILE A 113 -14.73 3.31 7.76
CA ILE A 113 -13.97 4.56 7.73
C ILE A 113 -12.54 4.19 7.35
N CYS A 114 -12.21 4.33 6.07
CA CYS A 114 -10.81 4.38 5.65
C CYS A 114 -10.18 5.61 6.31
N ARG A 115 -9.34 5.40 7.33
CA ARG A 115 -8.40 6.44 7.75
C ARG A 115 -7.54 6.76 6.53
N LYS A 116 -7.79 7.89 5.87
CA LYS A 116 -6.77 8.52 5.03
C LYS A 116 -5.55 8.68 5.92
N LEU A 117 -4.47 7.96 5.63
CA LEU A 117 -3.18 8.33 6.18
C LEU A 117 -2.91 9.74 5.64
N ASN A 118 -2.90 10.73 6.53
CA ASN A 118 -2.45 12.06 6.18
C ASN A 118 -0.92 11.98 6.08
N TRP A 119 -0.40 11.59 4.93
CA TRP A 119 0.99 11.81 4.60
C TRP A 119 1.18 13.32 4.56
N LYS A 120 2.07 13.82 5.41
CA LYS A 120 2.35 15.25 5.55
C LYS A 120 2.75 15.76 4.16
N LYS A 121 1.91 16.60 3.54
CA LYS A 121 2.27 17.24 2.26
C LYS A 121 3.55 18.02 2.51
N PHE A 122 4.60 17.72 1.75
CA PHE A 122 5.85 18.44 1.84
C PHE A 122 5.58 19.92 1.49
N SER A 123 5.71 20.81 2.48
CA SER A 123 5.39 22.23 2.34
C SER A 123 6.52 23.03 1.68
N GLY A 124 7.67 22.40 1.43
CA GLY A 124 8.88 23.07 0.94
C GLY A 124 9.58 23.94 1.99
N GLU A 125 9.04 24.06 3.21
CA GLU A 125 9.68 24.83 4.28
C GLU A 125 10.71 24.00 5.03
N ALA A 126 11.93 24.54 5.15
CA ALA A 126 13.06 23.92 5.86
C ALA A 126 12.75 23.58 7.34
N LYS A 127 11.68 24.12 7.92
CA LYS A 127 11.26 23.86 9.30
C LYS A 127 10.60 22.49 9.50
N ASP A 128 10.07 21.86 8.45
CA ASP A 128 9.50 20.51 8.55
C ASP A 128 10.57 19.40 8.65
N PHE A 129 11.86 19.73 8.44
CA PHE A 129 13.00 18.79 8.52
C PHE A 129 13.51 18.51 9.93
N LEU A 130 13.13 19.31 10.93
CA LEU A 130 13.69 19.21 12.29
C LEU A 130 12.60 19.00 13.33
N VAL A 131 11.96 17.82 13.32
CA VAL A 131 11.28 17.31 14.50
C VAL A 131 11.63 15.83 14.62
N PHE A 132 12.47 15.51 15.61
CA PHE A 132 12.88 14.16 16.01
C PHE A 132 11.76 13.42 16.74
#